data_AF-A0A354XXH5-F1
#
_entry.id   AF-A0A354XXH5-F1
#
_cell.length_a   1.000
_cell.length_b   1.000
_cell.length_c   1.000
_cell.angle_alpha   90.00
_cell.angle_beta   90.00
_cell.angle_gamma   90.00
#
_symmetry.space_group_name_H-M   'P 1'
#
loop_
_entity.id
_entity.type
_entity.pdbx_description
1 polymer ?
#
loop_
_entity_poly.entity_id
_entity_poly.type
_entity_poly.pdbx_seq_one_letter_code
_entity_poly.pdbx_strand_id
1 'polypeptide(L)'
;MRKIVLFFAVIAMSAITITISSCSNDLSLIEEESSNDLDLVEEESAVALTAGTRAVEVPICLDPCRDVQEVRLMAGQYYEAGKVYVVNNRENLYVAYETTGEWKMKAIHLYVGACDKLPVNKSGNLVPGQFPYKVEFDGLKTFYYVEIPLETLPEGCVCVAAHAEVVKVVNGEIVRSETAFGEGEKVGKNWFMKFQYCIALCEPPAEVCYQDETAWAAGSRYVTQGNWATYTPYVANTPINVYAGQTYLVGTVTFSEVVNGKVTITLAALNGARLQNVAESVKIQGYETPPSGNPSPGLFTTYKGNQSTVIVDAYAYYGIHLDVQRVVDCPD
;
A
#
# COMPACT_ATOMS: atom_id res chain seq x y z
N MET A 1 -20.71 37.21 61.41
CA MET A 1 -21.14 35.81 61.15
C MET A 1 -21.45 35.64 59.67
N ARG A 2 -20.53 35.08 58.89
CA ARG A 2 -20.80 34.57 57.55
C ARG A 2 -19.75 33.51 57.24
N LYS A 3 -20.24 32.30 56.99
CA LYS A 3 -19.48 31.05 56.89
C LYS A 3 -18.60 31.06 55.65
N ILE A 4 -17.33 30.72 55.84
CA ILE A 4 -16.40 30.33 54.78
C ILE A 4 -16.80 28.91 54.36
N VAL A 5 -17.12 28.72 53.08
CA VAL A 5 -17.31 27.39 52.47
C VAL A 5 -16.23 27.23 51.42
N LEU A 6 -15.23 26.40 51.73
CA LEU A 6 -14.28 25.86 50.75
C LEU A 6 -15.04 24.87 49.85
N PHE A 7 -15.04 25.12 48.55
CA PHE A 7 -15.38 24.10 47.56
C PHE A 7 -14.09 23.53 46.97
N PHE A 8 -13.92 22.22 47.15
CA PHE A 8 -12.83 21.44 46.59
C PHE A 8 -12.99 21.29 45.07
N ALA A 9 -11.86 21.42 44.38
CA ALA A 9 -11.72 21.17 42.95
C ALA A 9 -11.90 19.68 42.63
N VAL A 10 -12.69 19.38 41.60
CA VAL A 10 -12.68 18.10 40.89
C VAL A 10 -12.68 18.44 39.40
N ILE A 11 -11.49 18.46 38.80
CA ILE A 11 -11.33 18.52 37.34
C ILE A 11 -11.52 17.09 36.85
N ALA A 12 -12.67 16.81 36.23
CA ALA A 12 -12.89 15.57 35.51
C ALA A 12 -12.06 15.61 34.21
N MET A 13 -10.88 14.99 34.22
CA MET A 13 -10.21 14.63 32.97
C MET A 13 -11.05 13.54 32.29
N SER A 14 -11.73 13.94 31.21
CA SER A 14 -12.31 12.99 30.26
C SER A 14 -11.15 12.34 29.50
N ALA A 15 -10.92 11.06 29.77
CA ALA A 15 -9.97 10.25 29.02
C ALA A 15 -10.57 9.97 27.63
N ILE A 16 -10.10 10.72 26.63
CA ILE A 16 -10.27 10.37 25.22
C ILE A 16 -9.48 9.08 25.02
N THR A 17 -10.19 7.96 24.88
CA THR A 17 -9.58 6.68 24.52
C THR A 17 -9.32 6.71 23.02
N ILE A 18 -8.10 7.07 22.63
CA ILE A 18 -7.62 6.91 21.26
C ILE A 18 -7.23 5.43 21.13
N THR A 19 -8.07 4.64 20.47
CA THR A 19 -7.68 3.30 20.03
C THR A 19 -6.73 3.45 18.86
N ILE A 20 -5.44 3.57 19.16
CA ILE A 20 -4.38 3.37 18.19
C ILE A 20 -4.39 1.87 17.86
N SER A 21 -4.69 1.54 16.61
CA SER A 21 -4.55 0.19 16.06
C SER A 21 -3.08 -0.22 16.15
N SER A 22 -2.71 -0.87 17.24
CA SER A 22 -1.40 -1.49 17.42
C SER A 22 -1.31 -2.66 16.45
N CYS A 23 -0.38 -2.58 15.49
CA CYS A 23 -0.03 -3.72 14.65
C CYS A 23 0.60 -4.78 15.57
N SER A 24 -0.16 -5.81 15.89
CA SER A 24 0.32 -6.95 16.68
C SER A 24 1.28 -7.77 15.83
N ASN A 25 2.49 -7.97 16.34
CA ASN A 25 3.39 -9.00 15.86
C ASN A 25 2.79 -10.37 16.18
N ASP A 26 2.36 -11.10 15.15
CA ASP A 26 2.22 -12.55 15.25
C ASP A 26 2.61 -13.18 13.92
N LEU A 27 3.92 -13.25 13.67
CA LEU A 27 4.49 -14.05 12.59
C LEU A 27 4.92 -15.38 13.20
N SER A 28 3.97 -16.31 13.33
CA SER A 28 4.31 -17.71 13.57
C SER A 28 4.80 -18.31 12.25
N LEU A 29 6.08 -18.71 12.25
CA LEU A 29 6.73 -19.40 11.15
C LEU A 29 6.12 -20.80 11.03
N ILE A 30 5.47 -21.10 9.91
CA ILE A 30 5.12 -22.47 9.54
C ILE A 30 6.34 -23.04 8.81
N GLU A 31 6.97 -24.04 9.42
CA GLU A 31 7.94 -24.93 8.77
C GLU A 31 7.16 -25.86 7.82
N GLU A 32 7.37 -25.76 6.52
CA GLU A 32 6.87 -26.75 5.56
C GLU A 32 7.94 -27.81 5.30
N GLU A 33 7.71 -29.00 5.85
CA GLU A 33 8.44 -30.22 5.46
C GLU A 33 8.08 -30.63 4.04
N SER A 34 9.12 -30.92 3.26
CA SER A 34 9.01 -31.38 1.88
C SER A 34 8.45 -32.80 1.81
N SER A 35 7.46 -33.03 0.96
CA SER A 35 7.22 -34.36 0.39
C SER A 35 7.22 -34.25 -1.14
N ASN A 36 8.21 -34.90 -1.75
CA ASN A 36 8.27 -35.16 -3.18
C ASN A 36 7.14 -36.12 -3.57
N ASP A 37 6.40 -35.82 -4.65
CA ASP A 37 6.17 -36.84 -5.67
C ASP A 37 5.92 -36.24 -7.07
N LEU A 38 6.36 -36.99 -8.06
CA LEU A 38 6.42 -36.80 -9.51
C LEU A 38 5.06 -36.41 -10.15
N ASP A 39 4.95 -35.79 -11.33
CA ASP A 39 5.45 -36.31 -12.61
C ASP A 39 5.40 -35.27 -13.76
N LEU A 40 6.19 -35.57 -14.79
CA LEU A 40 6.55 -34.77 -15.97
C LEU A 40 5.45 -34.66 -17.03
N VAL A 41 5.24 -33.46 -17.60
CA VAL A 41 5.06 -33.27 -19.06
C VAL A 41 5.60 -31.89 -19.45
N GLU A 42 6.64 -31.85 -20.28
CA GLU A 42 7.10 -30.65 -20.99
C GLU A 42 6.28 -30.46 -22.27
N GLU A 43 5.91 -29.22 -22.60
CA GLU A 43 6.37 -28.52 -23.82
C GLU A 43 5.66 -27.16 -23.97
N GLU A 44 6.49 -26.13 -23.82
CA GLU A 44 6.60 -24.89 -24.60
C GLU A 44 5.50 -23.80 -24.63
N SER A 45 6.00 -22.60 -24.32
CA SER A 45 5.68 -21.32 -24.95
C SER A 45 4.54 -20.49 -24.39
N ALA A 46 4.87 -19.69 -23.37
CA ALA A 46 4.55 -18.27 -23.37
C ALA A 46 5.48 -17.53 -22.39
N VAL A 47 6.21 -16.56 -22.92
CA VAL A 47 7.02 -15.60 -22.18
C VAL A 47 6.09 -14.81 -21.23
N ALA A 48 6.07 -15.18 -19.96
CA ALA A 48 5.46 -14.39 -18.90
C ALA A 48 6.60 -13.75 -18.09
N LEU A 49 6.86 -12.48 -18.42
CA LEU A 49 7.74 -11.60 -17.67
C LEU A 49 7.10 -11.31 -16.30
N THR A 50 7.21 -12.22 -15.34
CA THR A 50 6.83 -11.93 -13.96
C THR A 50 8.03 -11.26 -13.29
N ALA A 51 8.07 -9.93 -13.39
CA ALA A 51 8.81 -9.12 -12.45
C ALA A 51 8.26 -9.41 -11.06
N GLY A 52 8.90 -10.35 -10.36
CA GLY A 52 8.69 -10.54 -8.93
C GLY A 52 9.23 -9.30 -8.25
N THR A 53 8.37 -8.30 -8.04
CA THR A 53 8.60 -7.26 -7.06
C THR A 53 8.62 -7.97 -5.72
N ARG A 54 9.79 -8.42 -5.31
CA ARG A 54 10.02 -8.98 -3.98
C ARG A 54 9.73 -7.83 -3.03
N ALA A 55 8.63 -7.92 -2.29
CA ALA A 55 8.33 -7.00 -1.22
C ALA A 55 9.54 -7.02 -0.29
N VAL A 56 10.27 -5.90 -0.25
CA VAL A 56 11.39 -5.70 0.66
C VAL A 56 10.83 -5.88 2.07
N GLU A 57 11.45 -6.73 2.90
CA GLU A 57 11.16 -6.85 4.35
C GLU A 57 11.64 -5.60 5.11
N VAL A 58 11.23 -4.43 4.63
CA VAL A 58 11.14 -3.24 5.46
C VAL A 58 10.14 -3.56 6.57
N PRO A 59 10.31 -3.10 7.82
CA PRO A 59 9.29 -3.27 8.86
C PRO A 59 7.89 -3.06 8.28
N ILE A 60 6.99 -4.01 8.57
CA ILE A 60 5.76 -4.36 7.83
C ILE A 60 4.67 -3.25 7.91
N CYS A 61 5.04 -2.02 8.23
CA CYS A 61 4.17 -0.85 8.30
C CYS A 61 4.86 0.43 7.81
N LEU A 62 5.88 0.35 6.93
CA LEU A 62 6.43 1.56 6.34
C LEU A 62 5.39 2.21 5.41
N ASP A 63 5.03 3.47 5.71
CA ASP A 63 4.28 4.38 4.83
C ASP A 63 5.30 5.31 4.15
N PRO A 64 5.97 4.87 3.06
CA PRO A 64 7.04 5.64 2.45
C PRO A 64 6.47 6.84 1.69
N CYS A 65 7.16 7.98 1.76
CA CYS A 65 6.76 9.18 1.03
C CYS A 65 6.89 9.04 -0.50
N ARG A 66 7.60 8.00 -0.98
CA ARG A 66 7.82 7.70 -2.41
C ARG A 66 8.24 6.25 -2.62
N ASP A 67 8.35 5.84 -3.89
CA ASP A 67 8.97 4.57 -4.27
C ASP A 67 10.39 4.42 -3.70
N VAL A 68 10.72 3.19 -3.31
CA VAL A 68 12.03 2.84 -2.75
C VAL A 68 13.12 3.03 -3.81
N GLN A 69 14.16 3.80 -3.46
CA GLN A 69 15.34 3.92 -4.30
C GLN A 69 16.26 2.72 -4.04
N GLU A 70 16.67 2.04 -5.11
CA GLU A 70 17.52 0.86 -5.04
C GLU A 70 18.85 1.11 -5.78
N VAL A 71 19.96 0.66 -5.20
CA VAL A 71 21.25 0.53 -5.90
C VAL A 71 21.87 -0.84 -5.61
N ARG A 72 22.74 -1.33 -6.48
CA ARG A 72 23.46 -2.60 -6.27
C ARG A 72 24.47 -2.48 -5.14
N LEU A 73 24.68 -3.54 -4.37
CA LEU A 73 25.77 -3.65 -3.40
C LEU A 73 26.97 -4.35 -4.07
N MET A 74 27.96 -3.57 -4.49
CA MET A 74 29.10 -4.05 -5.28
C MET A 74 30.27 -4.44 -4.39
N ALA A 75 30.57 -5.73 -4.30
CA ALA A 75 31.69 -6.32 -3.57
C ALA A 75 32.95 -6.41 -4.44
N GLY A 76 34.08 -5.95 -3.89
CA GLY A 76 35.39 -6.04 -4.54
C GLY A 76 35.43 -5.43 -5.94
N GLN A 77 34.61 -4.40 -6.21
CA GLN A 77 34.42 -3.71 -7.51
C GLN A 77 33.65 -4.47 -8.60
N TYR A 78 33.53 -5.80 -8.51
CA TYR A 78 33.10 -6.61 -9.66
C TYR A 78 31.91 -7.52 -9.39
N TYR A 79 31.64 -7.83 -8.12
CA TYR A 79 30.61 -8.80 -7.76
C TYR A 79 29.40 -8.08 -7.20
N GLU A 80 28.22 -8.43 -7.69
CA GLU A 80 26.98 -8.02 -7.04
C GLU A 80 26.75 -8.94 -5.83
N ALA A 81 26.87 -8.39 -4.63
CA ALA A 81 26.65 -9.10 -3.38
C ALA A 81 25.22 -8.93 -2.84
N GLY A 82 24.43 -8.05 -3.45
CA GLY A 82 23.11 -7.68 -2.96
C GLY A 82 22.64 -6.33 -3.47
N LYS A 83 21.77 -5.69 -2.69
CA LYS A 83 21.18 -4.38 -2.94
C LYS A 83 21.21 -3.51 -1.69
N VAL A 84 21.19 -2.20 -1.91
CA VAL A 84 20.94 -1.18 -0.88
C VAL A 84 19.66 -0.46 -1.25
N TYR A 85 18.74 -0.39 -0.30
CA TYR A 85 17.47 0.31 -0.44
C TYR A 85 17.46 1.57 0.42
N VAL A 86 16.93 2.66 -0.11
CA VAL A 86 16.78 3.92 0.61
C VAL A 86 15.39 4.47 0.40
N VAL A 87 14.72 4.81 1.50
CA VAL A 87 13.37 5.36 1.49
C VAL A 87 13.11 6.14 2.78
N ASN A 88 12.29 7.19 2.76
CA ASN A 88 11.87 7.91 3.97
C ASN A 88 10.35 7.89 4.14
N ASN A 89 9.90 7.93 5.40
CA ASN A 89 8.54 8.29 5.77
C ASN A 89 8.53 9.75 6.29
N ARG A 90 7.48 10.14 7.05
CA ARG A 90 7.34 11.48 7.62
C ARG A 90 8.39 11.85 8.66
N GLU A 91 9.01 10.85 9.31
CA GLU A 91 9.85 11.05 10.49
C GLU A 91 11.30 10.61 10.28
N ASN A 92 11.50 9.48 9.58
CA ASN A 92 12.78 8.80 9.47
C ASN A 92 13.11 8.44 8.00
N LEU A 93 14.41 8.44 7.71
CA LEU A 93 15.01 7.79 6.55
C LEU A 93 15.47 6.38 6.95
N TYR A 94 15.21 5.40 6.09
CA TYR A 94 15.64 4.02 6.22
C TYR A 94 16.66 3.70 5.13
N VAL A 95 17.81 3.17 5.53
CA VAL A 95 18.80 2.60 4.60
C VAL A 95 18.97 1.12 4.93
N ALA A 96 18.51 0.26 4.03
CA ALA A 96 18.57 -1.19 4.20
C ALA A 96 19.60 -1.83 3.27
N TYR A 97 20.26 -2.86 3.77
CA TYR A 97 21.17 -3.72 3.02
C TYR A 97 20.54 -5.10 2.93
N GLU A 98 20.51 -5.68 1.74
CA GLU A 98 20.07 -7.06 1.50
C GLU A 98 21.12 -7.76 0.66
N THR A 99 21.73 -8.83 1.17
CA THR A 99 22.62 -9.67 0.37
C THR A 99 21.86 -10.76 -0.36
N THR A 100 22.35 -11.13 -1.54
CA THR A 100 21.74 -12.14 -2.40
C THR A 100 22.66 -13.35 -2.59
N GLY A 101 22.05 -14.52 -2.82
CA GLY A 101 22.76 -15.78 -3.03
C GLY A 101 23.65 -16.18 -1.86
N GLU A 102 24.90 -16.51 -2.16
CA GLU A 102 25.91 -17.01 -1.21
C GLU A 102 26.58 -15.89 -0.40
N TRP A 103 26.26 -14.62 -0.66
CA TRP A 103 26.82 -13.49 0.06
C TRP A 103 26.10 -13.25 1.39
N LYS A 104 26.88 -12.89 2.42
CA LYS A 104 26.43 -12.49 3.76
C LYS A 104 27.22 -11.28 4.23
N MET A 105 26.68 -10.51 5.16
CA MET A 105 27.33 -9.36 5.80
C MET A 105 27.91 -9.74 7.16
N LYS A 106 29.10 -9.21 7.44
CA LYS A 106 29.73 -9.21 8.77
C LYS A 106 29.56 -7.88 9.49
N ALA A 107 29.64 -6.78 8.75
CA ALA A 107 29.57 -5.44 9.29
C ALA A 107 29.02 -4.47 8.26
N ILE A 108 28.49 -3.34 8.74
CA ILE A 108 28.17 -2.18 7.92
C ILE A 108 28.79 -0.92 8.47
N HIS A 109 29.22 -0.03 7.57
CA HIS A 109 29.56 1.36 7.86
C HIS A 109 28.76 2.25 6.92
N LEU A 110 27.89 3.08 7.46
CA LEU A 110 26.98 3.92 6.69
C LEU A 110 27.20 5.39 7.00
N TYR A 111 27.34 6.17 5.94
CA TYR A 111 27.22 7.62 5.99
C TYR A 111 25.93 8.05 5.27
N VAL A 112 25.15 8.91 5.92
CA VAL A 112 24.06 9.68 5.33
C VAL A 112 24.18 11.12 5.81
N GLY A 113 24.20 12.08 4.89
CA GLY A 113 24.28 13.49 5.26
C GLY A 113 24.70 14.39 4.10
N ALA A 114 25.12 15.62 4.43
CA ALA A 114 25.58 16.58 3.43
C ALA A 114 26.84 16.08 2.71
N CYS A 115 26.87 16.17 1.38
CA CYS A 115 27.96 15.62 0.57
C CYS A 115 29.35 16.22 0.89
N ASP A 116 29.41 17.46 1.37
CA ASP A 116 30.65 18.13 1.80
C ASP A 116 31.16 17.68 3.18
N LYS A 117 30.35 16.92 3.92
CA LYS A 117 30.68 16.35 5.24
C LYS A 117 31.07 14.87 5.17
N LEU A 118 31.21 14.30 3.97
CA LEU A 118 31.70 12.93 3.79
C LEU A 118 33.10 12.78 4.43
N PRO A 119 33.31 11.80 5.32
CA PRO A 119 34.62 11.55 5.91
C PRO A 119 35.61 11.08 4.84
N VAL A 120 36.54 11.96 4.47
CA VAL A 120 37.61 11.69 3.49
C VAL A 120 38.98 11.94 4.09
N ASN A 121 39.98 11.18 3.63
CA ASN A 121 41.37 11.43 3.98
C ASN A 121 41.96 12.62 3.19
N LYS A 122 43.22 12.99 3.46
CA LYS A 122 43.92 14.09 2.76
C LYS A 122 44.02 13.91 1.23
N SER A 123 43.85 12.69 0.73
CA SER A 123 43.85 12.37 -0.71
C SER A 123 42.45 12.34 -1.33
N GLY A 124 41.40 12.63 -0.56
CA GLY A 124 40.01 12.65 -1.01
C GLY A 124 39.32 11.29 -1.04
N ASN A 125 39.94 10.23 -0.50
CA ASN A 125 39.32 8.91 -0.43
C ASN A 125 38.40 8.81 0.80
N LEU A 126 37.24 8.19 0.66
CA LEU A 126 36.35 7.90 1.78
C LEU A 126 37.04 7.06 2.87
N VAL A 127 36.67 7.32 4.13
CA VAL A 127 37.18 6.62 5.32
C VAL A 127 36.02 5.94 6.06
N PRO A 128 35.60 4.72 5.66
CA PRO A 128 34.43 4.05 6.24
C PRO A 128 34.44 3.90 7.76
N GLY A 129 35.62 3.68 8.36
CA GLY A 129 35.75 3.59 9.83
C GLY A 129 35.36 4.87 10.59
N GLN A 130 35.28 6.01 9.89
CA GLN A 130 34.82 7.30 10.43
C GLN A 130 33.34 7.60 10.13
N PHE A 131 32.62 6.68 9.50
CA PHE A 131 31.20 6.88 9.24
C PHE A 131 30.40 6.85 10.55
N PRO A 132 29.33 7.65 10.66
CA PRO A 132 28.58 7.83 11.90
C PRO A 132 27.81 6.56 12.32
N TYR A 133 27.27 5.81 11.37
CA TYR A 133 26.51 4.59 11.64
C TYR A 133 27.38 3.38 11.36
N LYS A 134 27.64 2.56 12.38
CA LYS A 134 28.52 1.39 12.28
C LYS A 134 27.97 0.26 13.12
N VAL A 135 27.97 -0.94 12.55
CA VAL A 135 27.49 -2.14 13.24
C VAL A 135 28.39 -3.31 12.85
N GLU A 136 28.90 -4.00 13.86
CA GLU A 136 29.52 -5.31 13.74
C GLU A 136 28.47 -6.33 14.18
N PHE A 137 28.19 -7.34 13.35
CA PHE A 137 27.18 -8.33 13.67
C PHE A 137 27.77 -9.51 14.46
N ASP A 138 26.99 -10.01 15.42
CA ASP A 138 27.22 -11.36 15.94
C ASP A 138 26.67 -12.36 14.91
N GLY A 139 27.59 -13.12 14.30
CA GLY A 139 27.32 -13.99 13.17
C GLY A 139 27.18 -13.26 11.82
N LEU A 140 26.61 -13.97 10.84
CA LEU A 140 26.44 -13.47 9.48
C LEU A 140 24.99 -13.07 9.22
N LYS A 141 24.78 -11.90 8.61
CA LYS A 141 23.44 -11.38 8.30
C LYS A 141 23.20 -11.32 6.79
N THR A 142 21.96 -11.54 6.37
CA THR A 142 21.52 -11.29 4.98
C THR A 142 20.78 -9.97 4.83
N PHE A 143 20.27 -9.43 5.93
CA PHE A 143 19.50 -8.20 5.93
C PHE A 143 19.81 -7.38 7.17
N TYR A 144 19.88 -6.07 7.01
CA TYR A 144 19.96 -5.11 8.11
C TYR A 144 19.57 -3.72 7.62
N TYR A 145 18.96 -2.91 8.47
CA TYR A 145 18.66 -1.51 8.15
C TYR A 145 19.07 -0.56 9.26
N VAL A 146 19.33 0.68 8.88
CA VAL A 146 19.55 1.81 9.79
C VAL A 146 18.39 2.78 9.63
N GLU A 147 17.79 3.14 10.76
CA GLU A 147 16.78 4.19 10.85
C GLU A 147 17.42 5.50 11.31
N ILE A 148 17.16 6.58 10.58
CA ILE A 148 17.81 7.88 10.77
C ILE A 148 16.72 8.95 10.85
N PRO A 149 16.58 9.66 11.99
CA PRO A 149 15.62 10.75 12.09
C PRO A 149 15.91 11.85 11.09
N LEU A 150 14.89 12.26 10.32
CA LEU A 150 15.02 13.29 9.29
C LEU A 150 15.47 14.63 9.87
N GLU A 151 15.11 14.93 11.12
CA GLU A 151 15.57 16.13 11.85
C GLU A 151 17.09 16.20 12.03
N THR A 152 17.80 15.08 11.90
CA THR A 152 19.27 15.03 11.98
C THR A 152 19.96 15.23 10.63
N LEU A 153 19.19 15.26 9.54
CA LEU A 153 19.69 15.36 8.17
C LEU A 153 19.42 16.76 7.59
N PRO A 154 20.25 17.22 6.63
CA PRO A 154 19.94 18.45 5.91
C PRO A 154 18.70 18.27 5.03
N GLU A 155 17.97 19.36 4.81
CA GLU A 155 16.87 19.39 3.85
C GLU A 155 17.34 19.12 2.41
N GLY A 156 16.44 18.60 1.59
CA GLY A 156 16.71 18.31 0.18
C GLY A 156 17.43 16.97 -0.01
N CYS A 157 18.55 16.98 -0.75
CA CYS A 157 19.25 15.75 -1.11
C CYS A 157 20.48 15.50 -0.25
N VAL A 158 20.61 14.26 0.21
CA VAL A 158 21.72 13.74 1.00
C VAL A 158 22.60 12.82 0.15
N CYS A 159 23.88 12.76 0.53
CA CYS A 159 24.80 11.74 0.05
C CYS A 159 24.72 10.51 0.95
N VAL A 160 24.62 9.34 0.32
CA VAL A 160 24.66 8.03 0.97
C VAL A 160 25.93 7.30 0.54
N ALA A 161 26.79 6.96 1.49
CA ALA A 161 27.92 6.05 1.27
C ALA A 161 27.69 4.80 2.11
N ALA A 162 27.18 3.77 1.46
CA ALA A 162 26.74 2.53 2.09
C ALA A 162 27.83 1.46 1.96
N HIS A 163 28.71 1.35 2.96
CA HIS A 163 29.79 0.35 2.99
C HIS A 163 29.36 -0.88 3.80
N ALA A 164 29.74 -2.06 3.31
CA ALA A 164 29.58 -3.32 4.04
C ALA A 164 30.84 -4.18 3.95
N GLU A 165 31.13 -4.93 5.00
CA GLU A 165 32.06 -6.06 4.94
C GLU A 165 31.25 -7.32 4.63
N VAL A 166 31.51 -7.93 3.48
CA VAL A 166 30.73 -9.08 2.99
C VAL A 166 31.62 -10.30 2.83
N VAL A 167 31.02 -11.47 3.03
CA VAL A 167 31.66 -12.76 2.83
C VAL A 167 30.80 -13.63 1.93
N LYS A 168 31.44 -14.44 1.09
CA LYS A 168 30.78 -15.47 0.30
C LYS A 168 30.90 -16.79 1.05
N VAL A 169 29.77 -17.42 1.36
CA VAL A 169 29.69 -18.68 2.09
C VAL A 169 29.19 -19.78 1.18
N VAL A 170 29.99 -20.82 1.00
CA VAL A 170 29.66 -22.00 0.18
C VAL A 170 29.85 -23.22 1.07
N ASN A 171 28.82 -24.08 1.17
CA ASN A 171 28.85 -25.28 2.02
C ASN A 171 29.22 -24.99 3.49
N GLY A 172 28.79 -23.84 4.03
CA GLY A 172 29.06 -23.43 5.41
C GLY A 172 30.44 -22.83 5.65
N GLU A 173 31.31 -22.77 4.63
CA GLU A 173 32.65 -22.20 4.73
C GLU A 173 32.74 -20.84 4.03
N ILE A 174 33.47 -19.90 4.64
CA ILE A 174 33.79 -18.62 4.01
C ILE A 174 34.85 -18.84 2.94
N VAL A 175 34.45 -18.77 1.67
CA VAL A 175 35.34 -18.94 0.51
C VAL A 175 35.90 -17.61 0.00
N ARG A 176 35.33 -16.48 0.45
CA ARG A 176 35.77 -15.13 0.06
C ARG A 176 35.33 -14.08 1.08
N SER A 177 36.14 -13.04 1.25
CA SER A 177 35.81 -11.83 2.00
C SER A 177 36.12 -10.60 1.15
N GLU A 178 35.21 -9.64 1.08
CA GLU A 178 35.35 -8.41 0.30
C GLU A 178 34.80 -7.22 1.08
N THR A 179 35.26 -6.01 0.73
CA THR A 179 34.51 -4.79 1.02
C THR A 179 33.49 -4.57 -0.08
N ALA A 180 32.33 -4.03 0.27
CA ALA A 180 31.26 -3.71 -0.65
C ALA A 180 30.77 -2.27 -0.46
N PHE A 181 30.32 -1.65 -1.56
CA PHE A 181 29.68 -0.35 -1.55
C PHE A 181 28.38 -0.36 -2.34
N GLY A 182 27.38 0.36 -1.84
CA GLY A 182 26.23 0.76 -2.65
C GLY A 182 26.72 1.49 -3.91
N GLU A 183 26.26 1.04 -5.06
CA GLU A 183 26.70 1.52 -6.36
C GLU A 183 26.36 3.00 -6.56
N GLY A 184 27.29 3.74 -7.15
CA GLY A 184 27.10 5.14 -7.46
C GLY A 184 28.36 5.82 -8.00
N GLU A 185 28.50 7.10 -7.69
CA GLU A 185 29.64 7.92 -8.07
C GLU A 185 30.88 7.56 -7.24
N LYS A 186 32.00 7.34 -7.92
CA LYS A 186 33.31 7.12 -7.31
C LYS A 186 33.79 8.36 -6.55
N VAL A 187 34.32 8.18 -5.34
CA VAL A 187 34.85 9.26 -4.50
C VAL A 187 36.35 9.11 -4.29
N GLY A 188 37.11 10.11 -4.74
CA GLY A 188 38.55 10.12 -4.62
C GLY A 188 39.24 9.24 -5.66
N LYS A 189 40.39 8.66 -5.28
CA LYS A 189 41.23 7.83 -6.16
C LYS A 189 40.89 6.34 -6.06
N ASN A 190 40.41 5.89 -4.90
CA ASN A 190 39.96 4.52 -4.70
C ASN A 190 38.57 4.29 -5.29
N TRP A 191 38.11 3.04 -5.34
CA TRP A 191 36.86 2.67 -5.97
C TRP A 191 35.62 2.92 -5.10
N PHE A 192 35.75 3.54 -3.93
CA PHE A 192 34.64 3.70 -3.00
C PHE A 192 33.58 4.63 -3.59
N MET A 193 32.32 4.31 -3.36
CA MET A 193 31.20 4.97 -4.03
C MET A 193 30.29 5.67 -3.04
N LYS A 194 29.60 6.68 -3.55
CA LYS A 194 28.43 7.31 -2.93
C LYS A 194 27.32 7.41 -3.97
N PHE A 195 26.09 7.48 -3.54
CA PHE A 195 24.97 7.90 -4.38
C PHE A 195 24.16 8.97 -3.65
N GLN A 196 23.25 9.59 -4.38
CA GLN A 196 22.40 10.66 -3.84
C GLN A 196 20.99 10.12 -3.60
N TYR A 197 20.40 10.52 -2.49
CA TYR A 197 18.98 10.33 -2.20
C TYR A 197 18.36 11.69 -1.91
N CYS A 198 17.29 12.05 -2.61
CA CYS A 198 16.54 13.26 -2.31
C CYS A 198 15.39 12.91 -1.38
N ILE A 199 15.38 13.53 -0.18
CA ILE A 199 14.35 13.32 0.83
C ILE A 199 13.01 13.71 0.21
N ALA A 200 12.10 12.74 0.13
CA ALA A 200 10.78 12.97 -0.41
C ALA A 200 9.92 13.65 0.64
N LEU A 201 9.19 14.67 0.22
CA LEU A 201 8.13 15.23 1.04
C LEU A 201 6.98 14.22 1.05
N CYS A 202 6.56 13.81 2.24
CA CYS A 202 5.32 13.06 2.39
C CYS A 202 4.17 14.02 2.09
N GLU A 203 3.67 14.00 0.87
CA GLU A 203 2.44 14.70 0.55
C GLU A 203 1.32 14.07 1.38
N PRO A 204 0.53 14.85 2.13
CA PRO A 204 -0.69 14.32 2.69
C PRO A 204 -1.54 13.77 1.52
N PRO A 205 -2.34 12.72 1.75
CA PRO A 205 -3.28 12.28 0.71
C PRO A 205 -4.09 13.49 0.27
N ALA A 206 -4.21 13.70 -1.04
CA ALA A 206 -5.00 14.78 -1.60
C ALA A 206 -6.37 14.80 -0.90
N GLU A 207 -6.79 15.96 -0.39
CA GLU A 207 -8.08 16.08 0.26
C GLU A 207 -9.16 15.80 -0.79
N VAL A 208 -9.89 14.69 -0.61
CA VAL A 208 -11.00 14.32 -1.47
C VAL A 208 -12.29 14.64 -0.73
N CYS A 209 -13.05 15.58 -1.27
CA CYS A 209 -14.34 15.96 -0.73
C CYS A 209 -15.47 15.22 -1.42
N TYR A 210 -16.54 15.02 -0.66
CA TYR A 210 -17.63 14.14 -1.03
C TYR A 210 -18.98 14.85 -0.84
N GLN A 211 -19.88 14.65 -1.79
CA GLN A 211 -21.27 15.10 -1.68
C GLN A 211 -22.21 13.89 -1.77
N ASP A 212 -23.12 13.79 -0.81
CA ASP A 212 -24.18 12.78 -0.79
C ASP A 212 -25.10 12.92 -2.00
N GLU A 213 -25.36 11.79 -2.65
CA GLU A 213 -26.24 11.66 -3.80
C GLU A 213 -27.01 10.33 -3.77
N THR A 214 -28.10 10.30 -4.53
CA THR A 214 -28.77 9.04 -4.88
C THR A 214 -28.34 8.60 -6.27
N ALA A 215 -28.21 7.30 -6.49
CA ALA A 215 -27.81 6.73 -7.76
C ALA A 215 -28.70 5.57 -8.21
N TRP A 216 -28.85 5.43 -9.53
CA TRP A 216 -29.58 4.32 -10.14
C TRP A 216 -28.75 3.67 -11.24
N ALA A 217 -28.88 2.34 -11.37
CA ALA A 217 -28.38 1.64 -12.54
C ALA A 217 -29.15 2.06 -13.80
N ALA A 218 -28.43 2.32 -14.88
CA ALA A 218 -29.00 2.79 -16.14
C ALA A 218 -29.99 1.78 -16.71
N GLY A 219 -31.07 2.31 -17.29
CA GLY A 219 -32.13 1.50 -17.87
C GLY A 219 -33.38 2.30 -18.19
N SER A 220 -34.50 1.61 -18.29
CA SER A 220 -35.80 2.20 -18.58
C SER A 220 -36.39 2.90 -17.37
N ARG A 221 -37.18 3.93 -17.60
CA ARG A 221 -37.80 4.74 -16.53
C ARG A 221 -39.01 4.03 -15.92
N TYR A 222 -39.12 4.12 -14.60
CA TYR A 222 -40.33 3.70 -13.87
C TYR A 222 -41.56 4.54 -14.24
N VAL A 223 -41.35 5.84 -14.45
CA VAL A 223 -42.37 6.82 -14.89
C VAL A 223 -41.76 7.83 -15.85
N THR A 224 -42.59 8.39 -16.74
CA THR A 224 -42.15 9.37 -17.76
C THR A 224 -42.01 10.79 -17.22
N GLN A 225 -42.62 11.12 -16.07
CA GLN A 225 -42.60 12.46 -15.49
C GLN A 225 -42.44 12.39 -13.96
N GLY A 226 -41.68 13.31 -13.37
CA GLY A 226 -41.50 13.45 -11.92
C GLY A 226 -40.18 12.85 -11.43
N ASN A 227 -40.20 11.60 -10.96
CA ASN A 227 -39.01 10.96 -10.39
C ASN A 227 -38.06 10.45 -11.47
N TRP A 228 -36.79 10.26 -11.12
CA TRP A 228 -35.76 9.85 -12.07
C TRP A 228 -35.30 8.39 -12.07
N ALA A 229 -35.99 7.54 -11.30
CA ALA A 229 -35.63 6.15 -11.12
C ALA A 229 -35.70 5.33 -12.41
N THR A 230 -34.75 4.40 -12.51
CA THR A 230 -34.64 3.46 -13.63
C THR A 230 -34.61 2.02 -13.14
N TYR A 231 -35.08 1.12 -13.98
CA TYR A 231 -34.88 -0.32 -13.85
C TYR A 231 -34.15 -0.83 -15.08
N THR A 232 -33.41 -1.92 -14.91
CA THR A 232 -32.59 -2.50 -15.96
C THR A 232 -33.02 -3.94 -16.26
N PRO A 233 -33.12 -4.37 -17.52
CA PRO A 233 -33.33 -5.77 -17.84
C PRO A 233 -32.12 -6.61 -17.43
N TYR A 234 -32.36 -7.85 -17.03
CA TYR A 234 -31.29 -8.81 -16.78
C TYR A 234 -30.57 -9.16 -18.08
N VAL A 235 -29.27 -8.88 -18.12
CA VAL A 235 -28.36 -9.32 -19.17
C VAL A 235 -27.06 -9.75 -18.49
N ALA A 236 -26.74 -11.05 -18.58
CA ALA A 236 -25.54 -11.60 -17.96
C ALA A 236 -24.26 -10.95 -18.51
N ASN A 237 -23.26 -10.82 -17.65
CA ASN A 237 -21.88 -10.42 -17.97
C ASN A 237 -21.75 -9.10 -18.74
N THR A 238 -22.77 -8.24 -18.69
CA THR A 238 -22.79 -6.94 -19.36
C THR A 238 -22.75 -5.82 -18.33
N PRO A 239 -21.72 -4.96 -18.31
CA PRO A 239 -21.67 -3.81 -17.43
C PRO A 239 -22.74 -2.78 -17.76
N ILE A 240 -23.46 -2.34 -16.73
CA ILE A 240 -24.49 -1.31 -16.81
C ILE A 240 -24.03 -0.13 -15.96
N ASN A 241 -23.94 1.06 -16.57
CA ASN A 241 -23.54 2.27 -15.89
C ASN A 241 -24.48 2.62 -14.72
N VAL A 242 -23.93 3.20 -13.67
CA VAL A 242 -24.65 3.71 -12.51
C VAL A 242 -24.43 5.21 -12.42
N TYR A 243 -25.52 5.98 -12.40
CA TYR A 243 -25.47 7.43 -12.41
C TYR A 243 -26.02 8.00 -11.10
N ALA A 244 -25.23 8.83 -10.43
CA ALA A 244 -25.63 9.66 -9.31
C ALA A 244 -26.15 11.02 -9.80
N GLY A 245 -27.17 11.57 -9.14
CA GLY A 245 -27.71 12.88 -9.50
C GLY A 245 -28.10 12.97 -10.98
N GLN A 246 -28.68 11.89 -11.54
CA GLN A 246 -29.09 11.71 -12.95
C GLN A 246 -27.97 11.61 -14.00
N THR A 247 -26.79 12.21 -13.79
CA THR A 247 -25.81 12.38 -14.88
C THR A 247 -24.37 12.03 -14.50
N TYR A 248 -24.04 11.98 -13.21
CA TYR A 248 -22.67 11.74 -12.77
C TYR A 248 -22.41 10.23 -12.76
N LEU A 249 -21.57 9.74 -13.67
CA LEU A 249 -21.20 8.33 -13.72
C LEU A 249 -20.38 7.96 -12.48
N VAL A 250 -21.03 7.31 -11.52
CA VAL A 250 -20.35 6.83 -10.31
C VAL A 250 -19.83 5.43 -10.49
N GLY A 251 -20.39 4.60 -11.38
CA GLY A 251 -19.87 3.25 -11.52
C GLY A 251 -20.59 2.33 -12.47
N THR A 252 -20.47 1.03 -12.22
CA THR A 252 -21.14 -0.01 -12.98
C THR A 252 -21.75 -1.08 -12.07
N VAL A 253 -22.78 -1.74 -12.58
CA VAL A 253 -23.30 -3.00 -12.05
C VAL A 253 -23.18 -4.09 -13.10
N THR A 254 -22.87 -5.30 -12.67
CA THR A 254 -22.80 -6.50 -13.52
C THR A 254 -23.61 -7.63 -12.89
N PHE A 255 -24.22 -8.44 -13.75
CA PHE A 255 -24.94 -9.65 -13.36
C PHE A 255 -24.13 -10.88 -13.77
N SER A 256 -24.01 -11.88 -12.90
CA SER A 256 -23.50 -13.19 -13.30
C SER A 256 -24.51 -13.94 -14.18
N GLU A 257 -24.08 -15.08 -14.73
CA GLU A 257 -25.02 -16.11 -15.18
C GLU A 257 -25.89 -16.60 -14.02
N VAL A 258 -27.10 -17.08 -14.35
CA VAL A 258 -28.00 -17.67 -13.36
C VAL A 258 -27.50 -19.06 -12.99
N VAL A 259 -27.19 -19.25 -11.71
CA VAL A 259 -26.80 -20.55 -11.15
C VAL A 259 -27.79 -20.91 -10.04
N ASN A 260 -28.45 -22.05 -10.18
CA ASN A 260 -29.48 -22.53 -9.23
C ASN A 260 -30.58 -21.50 -8.96
N GLY A 261 -31.04 -20.80 -10.00
CA GLY A 261 -32.09 -19.78 -9.89
C GLY A 261 -31.65 -18.48 -9.21
N LYS A 262 -30.35 -18.29 -8.98
CA LYS A 262 -29.79 -17.09 -8.36
C LYS A 262 -28.81 -16.38 -9.28
N VAL A 263 -28.67 -15.08 -9.08
CA VAL A 263 -27.71 -14.22 -9.76
C VAL A 263 -26.84 -13.50 -8.73
N THR A 264 -25.56 -13.37 -9.03
CA THR A 264 -24.65 -12.48 -8.32
C THR A 264 -24.65 -11.12 -9.00
N ILE A 265 -24.95 -10.08 -8.23
CA ILE A 265 -24.93 -8.68 -8.65
C ILE A 265 -23.67 -8.05 -8.05
N THR A 266 -22.77 -7.57 -8.91
CA THR A 266 -21.51 -6.95 -8.49
C THR A 266 -21.48 -5.49 -8.92
N LEU A 267 -21.35 -4.61 -7.92
CA LEU A 267 -21.10 -3.18 -8.07
C LEU A 267 -19.59 -2.97 -8.20
N ALA A 268 -19.15 -2.46 -9.35
CA ALA A 268 -17.74 -2.28 -9.69
C ALA A 268 -17.48 -0.86 -10.16
N ALA A 269 -16.26 -0.40 -9.89
CA ALA A 269 -15.76 0.96 -10.14
C ALA A 269 -16.68 2.03 -9.55
N LEU A 270 -16.34 2.58 -8.40
CA LEU A 270 -17.05 3.75 -7.91
C LEU A 270 -16.27 5.02 -8.29
N ASN A 271 -15.98 5.37 -9.56
CA ASN A 271 -15.19 6.54 -10.06
C ASN A 271 -14.75 7.61 -9.02
N GLY A 272 -13.87 7.27 -8.08
CA GLY A 272 -13.60 8.05 -6.86
C GLY A 272 -14.78 8.22 -5.87
N ALA A 273 -16.02 8.01 -6.28
CA ALA A 273 -17.21 7.88 -5.45
C ALA A 273 -17.13 6.71 -4.44
N ARG A 274 -18.01 6.72 -3.44
CA ARG A 274 -18.17 5.64 -2.46
C ARG A 274 -19.62 5.45 -2.05
N LEU A 275 -19.95 4.32 -1.42
CA LEU A 275 -21.25 4.17 -0.76
C LEU A 275 -21.31 5.10 0.46
N GLN A 276 -22.48 5.70 0.71
CA GLN A 276 -22.72 6.41 1.96
C GLN A 276 -22.63 5.45 3.14
N ASN A 277 -22.10 5.93 4.27
CA ASN A 277 -22.07 5.16 5.52
C ASN A 277 -23.43 5.24 6.23
N VAL A 278 -24.43 4.56 5.66
CA VAL A 278 -25.80 4.46 6.19
C VAL A 278 -26.20 3.00 6.36
N ALA A 279 -27.34 2.73 7.01
CA ALA A 279 -27.77 1.37 7.30
C ALA A 279 -28.03 0.53 6.03
N GLU A 280 -28.51 1.15 4.95
CA GLU A 280 -28.93 0.48 3.72
C GLU A 280 -28.50 1.26 2.48
N SER A 281 -27.20 1.37 2.21
CA SER A 281 -26.66 2.10 1.06
C SER A 281 -26.93 1.43 -0.29
N VAL A 282 -27.26 0.14 -0.31
CA VAL A 282 -27.58 -0.65 -1.51
C VAL A 282 -28.98 -1.24 -1.35
N LYS A 283 -29.88 -0.94 -2.29
CA LYS A 283 -31.27 -1.42 -2.30
C LYS A 283 -31.59 -1.99 -3.68
N ILE A 284 -31.97 -3.27 -3.74
CA ILE A 284 -32.25 -3.99 -4.98
C ILE A 284 -33.66 -4.58 -4.90
N GLN A 285 -34.41 -4.47 -6.00
CA GLN A 285 -35.69 -5.13 -6.19
C GLN A 285 -35.72 -5.84 -7.54
N GLY A 286 -36.03 -7.14 -7.52
CA GLY A 286 -36.28 -7.93 -8.72
C GLY A 286 -37.75 -7.87 -9.15
N TYR A 287 -37.99 -8.00 -10.47
CA TYR A 287 -39.32 -8.01 -11.08
C TYR A 287 -39.39 -9.00 -12.26
N GLU A 288 -40.51 -9.74 -12.36
CA GLU A 288 -40.79 -10.65 -13.49
C GLU A 288 -41.22 -9.90 -14.76
N THR A 289 -41.86 -8.75 -14.59
CA THR A 289 -42.33 -7.89 -15.69
C THR A 289 -41.80 -6.47 -15.49
N PRO A 290 -41.69 -5.66 -16.56
CA PRO A 290 -41.27 -4.26 -16.43
C PRO A 290 -42.10 -3.52 -15.35
N PRO A 291 -41.48 -2.96 -14.31
CA PRO A 291 -42.22 -2.25 -13.28
C PRO A 291 -42.70 -0.89 -13.76
N SER A 292 -43.71 -0.34 -13.09
CA SER A 292 -44.25 0.98 -13.35
C SER A 292 -44.65 1.69 -12.05
N GLY A 293 -44.85 3.00 -12.12
CA GLY A 293 -45.16 3.83 -10.96
C GLY A 293 -43.92 4.20 -10.14
N ASN A 294 -44.08 5.07 -9.14
CA ASN A 294 -42.95 5.56 -8.36
C ASN A 294 -42.38 4.44 -7.48
N PRO A 295 -41.10 4.05 -7.64
CA PRO A 295 -40.50 3.08 -6.75
C PRO A 295 -40.32 3.68 -5.35
N SER A 296 -40.39 2.82 -4.35
CA SER A 296 -40.07 3.15 -2.96
C SER A 296 -38.88 2.31 -2.50
N PRO A 297 -37.62 2.73 -2.78
CA PRO A 297 -36.44 1.92 -2.49
C PRO A 297 -36.35 1.43 -1.04
N GLY A 298 -36.80 2.23 -0.06
CA GLY A 298 -36.83 1.81 1.35
C GLY A 298 -37.73 0.61 1.66
N LEU A 299 -38.67 0.30 0.75
CA LEU A 299 -39.59 -0.85 0.83
C LEU A 299 -39.15 -2.01 -0.09
N PHE A 300 -37.98 -1.93 -0.71
CA PHE A 300 -37.46 -3.05 -1.50
C PHE A 300 -37.20 -4.26 -0.60
N THR A 301 -37.49 -5.44 -1.14
CA THR A 301 -37.49 -6.71 -0.39
C THR A 301 -36.48 -7.71 -0.90
N THR A 302 -36.02 -7.59 -2.16
CA THR A 302 -35.04 -8.53 -2.73
C THR A 302 -33.68 -8.41 -2.04
N TYR A 303 -33.20 -7.19 -1.80
CA TYR A 303 -32.02 -6.95 -0.96
C TYR A 303 -31.98 -5.51 -0.45
N LYS A 304 -31.56 -5.35 0.81
CA LYS A 304 -31.15 -4.07 1.39
C LYS A 304 -29.94 -4.31 2.30
N GLY A 305 -28.89 -3.51 2.13
CA GLY A 305 -27.67 -3.65 2.90
C GLY A 305 -26.57 -2.74 2.38
N ASN A 306 -25.32 -3.11 2.64
CA ASN A 306 -24.14 -2.30 2.32
C ASN A 306 -23.08 -3.07 1.50
N GLN A 307 -23.39 -4.26 1.00
CA GLN A 307 -22.42 -5.06 0.26
C GLN A 307 -22.38 -4.65 -1.22
N SER A 308 -21.18 -4.57 -1.78
CA SER A 308 -20.95 -4.33 -3.21
C SER A 308 -21.16 -5.58 -4.07
N THR A 309 -21.20 -6.77 -3.46
CA THR A 309 -21.51 -8.03 -4.13
C THR A 309 -22.63 -8.73 -3.40
N VAL A 310 -23.73 -9.03 -4.10
CA VAL A 310 -24.97 -9.54 -3.52
C VAL A 310 -25.48 -10.71 -4.35
N ILE A 311 -25.94 -11.77 -3.69
CA ILE A 311 -26.58 -12.91 -4.35
C ILE A 311 -28.08 -12.83 -4.09
N VAL A 312 -28.89 -12.79 -5.16
CA VAL A 312 -30.36 -12.70 -5.10
C VAL A 312 -30.99 -13.71 -6.05
N ASP A 313 -32.31 -13.93 -5.93
CA ASP A 313 -33.03 -14.74 -6.92
C ASP A 313 -32.99 -14.07 -8.31
N ALA A 314 -33.07 -14.89 -9.36
CA ALA A 314 -33.07 -14.43 -10.74
C ALA A 314 -34.45 -13.85 -11.12
N TYR A 315 -34.45 -12.67 -11.72
CA TYR A 315 -35.63 -11.93 -12.20
C TYR A 315 -35.35 -11.37 -13.60
N ALA A 316 -36.40 -11.06 -14.35
CA ALA A 316 -36.26 -10.46 -15.69
C ALA A 316 -35.78 -9.00 -15.65
N TYR A 317 -36.09 -8.26 -14.59
CA TYR A 317 -35.70 -6.85 -14.41
C TYR A 317 -35.28 -6.56 -12.98
N TYR A 318 -34.42 -5.56 -12.81
CA TYR A 318 -33.94 -5.11 -11.51
C TYR A 318 -34.02 -3.59 -11.36
N GLY A 319 -34.59 -3.13 -10.26
CA GLY A 319 -34.39 -1.77 -9.74
C GLY A 319 -33.20 -1.78 -8.79
N ILE A 320 -32.15 -1.02 -9.10
CA ILE A 320 -30.91 -0.97 -8.32
C ILE A 320 -30.68 0.48 -7.92
N HIS A 321 -30.92 0.78 -6.65
CA HIS A 321 -30.81 2.11 -6.05
C HIS A 321 -29.70 2.13 -5.01
N LEU A 322 -28.82 3.12 -5.11
CA LEU A 322 -27.68 3.29 -4.21
C LEU A 322 -27.72 4.67 -3.54
N ASP A 323 -27.33 4.72 -2.27
CA ASP A 323 -26.94 5.96 -1.60
C ASP A 323 -25.43 6.07 -1.71
N VAL A 324 -24.95 7.03 -2.51
CA VAL A 324 -23.52 7.20 -2.84
C VAL A 324 -23.03 8.58 -2.44
N GLN A 325 -21.72 8.74 -2.38
CA GLN A 325 -21.07 10.02 -2.31
C GLN A 325 -20.23 10.20 -3.56
N ARG A 326 -20.50 11.24 -4.35
CA ARG A 326 -19.67 11.58 -5.51
C ARG A 326 -18.53 12.50 -5.09
N VAL A 327 -17.42 12.43 -5.82
CA VAL A 327 -16.29 13.34 -5.60
C VAL A 327 -16.69 14.76 -6.02
N VAL A 328 -16.31 15.73 -5.19
CA VAL A 328 -16.48 17.17 -5.41
C VAL A 328 -15.20 17.91 -5.02
N ASP A 329 -15.05 19.12 -5.52
CA ASP A 329 -14.00 20.03 -5.07
C ASP A 329 -14.18 20.32 -3.59
N CYS A 330 -13.06 20.40 -2.86
CA CYS A 330 -13.10 20.76 -1.46
C CYS A 330 -13.45 22.24 -1.29
N PRO A 331 -14.28 22.58 -0.28
CA PRO A 331 -14.56 23.98 0.01
C PRO A 331 -13.29 24.70 0.42
N ASP A 332 -13.11 25.93 -0.08
CA ASP A 332 -12.04 26.85 0.33
C ASP A 332 -12.10 27.23 1.81
#